data_AF-A0A800UEG6-F1
#
_entry.id   AF-A0A800UEG6-F1
#
_cell.length_a   1.000
_cell.length_b   1.000
_cell.length_c   1.000
_cell.angle_alpha   90.00
_cell.angle_beta   90.00
_cell.angle_gamma   90.00
#
_symmetry.space_group_name_H-M   'P 1'
#
loop_
_entity.id
_entity.type
_entity.pdbx_description
1 polymer ?
#
loop_
_entity_poly.entity_id
_entity_poly.type
_entity_poly.pdbx_seq_one_letter_code
_entity_poly.pdbx_strand_id
1 'polypeptide(L)'
;MKSPCELIVWYVLPSIRYELTKELLKLGLSQKEVSERLGITQAAVSQYVKEKRGKTMKFKEEAKDAIRRLTNDIAEDGAFDDLIPRLCRICTQIRISGELCELHKGQEVVQEDCDVCLRTL
;
A
#
# COMPACT_ATOMS: atom_id res chain seq x y z
N MET A 1 -11.98 -10.60 14.98
CA MET A 1 -10.59 -10.34 15.40
C MET A 1 -9.72 -10.52 14.18
N LYS A 2 -9.21 -9.43 13.62
CA LYS A 2 -8.22 -9.46 12.52
C LYS A 2 -6.83 -9.15 13.10
N SER A 3 -5.85 -9.96 12.76
CA SER A 3 -4.45 -9.68 13.06
C SER A 3 -3.95 -8.45 12.27
N PRO A 4 -2.88 -7.78 12.73
CA PRO A 4 -2.27 -6.67 11.99
C PRO A 4 -1.92 -7.03 10.53
N CYS A 5 -1.39 -8.24 10.31
CA CYS A 5 -1.05 -8.71 8.96
C CYS A 5 -2.29 -8.94 8.09
N GLU A 6 -3.41 -9.42 8.65
CA GLU A 6 -4.67 -9.53 7.91
C GLU A 6 -5.19 -8.14 7.51
N LEU A 7 -5.16 -7.16 8.41
CA LEU A 7 -5.52 -5.77 8.06
C LEU A 7 -4.61 -5.22 6.95
N ILE A 8 -3.31 -5.51 7.02
CA ILE A 8 -2.35 -5.09 5.99
C ILE A 8 -2.70 -5.71 4.63
N VAL A 9 -2.93 -7.01 4.56
CA VAL A 9 -3.22 -7.71 3.30
C VAL A 9 -4.55 -7.25 2.70
N TRP A 10 -5.55 -6.97 3.53
CA TRP A 10 -6.89 -6.62 3.08
C TRP A 10 -7.06 -5.14 2.72
N TYR A 11 -6.35 -4.24 3.38
CA TYR A 11 -6.57 -2.80 3.23
C TYR A 11 -5.30 -2.04 2.85
N VAL A 12 -4.18 -2.28 3.54
CA VAL A 12 -2.96 -1.49 3.35
C VAL A 12 -2.29 -1.80 2.01
N LEU A 13 -1.94 -3.06 1.74
CA LEU A 13 -1.27 -3.46 0.50
C LEU A 13 -2.10 -3.16 -0.75
N PRO A 14 -3.43 -3.40 -0.78
CA PRO A 14 -4.26 -2.97 -1.89
C PRO A 14 -4.26 -1.45 -2.09
N SER A 15 -4.23 -0.67 -1.00
CA SER A 15 -4.19 0.79 -1.08
C SER A 15 -2.85 1.33 -1.56
N ILE A 16 -1.73 0.75 -1.10
CA ILE A 16 -0.40 1.09 -1.62
C ILE A 16 -0.33 0.80 -3.13
N ARG A 17 -0.79 -0.39 -3.56
CA ARG A 17 -0.78 -0.77 -4.99
C ARG A 17 -1.71 0.10 -5.84
N TYR A 18 -2.84 0.56 -5.29
CA TYR A 18 -3.72 1.52 -5.95
C TYR A 18 -2.99 2.84 -6.20
N GLU A 19 -2.35 3.42 -5.18
CA GLU A 19 -1.60 4.66 -5.31
C GLU A 19 -0.43 4.51 -6.29
N LEU A 20 0.37 3.45 -6.17
CA LEU A 20 1.46 3.14 -7.12
C LEU A 20 0.94 3.06 -8.56
N THR A 21 -0.17 2.36 -8.79
CA THR A 21 -0.79 2.25 -10.12
C THR A 21 -1.18 3.62 -10.65
N LYS A 22 -1.85 4.44 -9.83
CA LYS A 22 -2.35 5.76 -10.25
C LYS A 22 -1.20 6.70 -10.59
N GLU A 23 -0.14 6.72 -9.79
CA GLU A 23 1.01 7.59 -10.02
C GLU A 23 1.84 7.14 -11.22
N LEU A 24 2.09 5.84 -11.39
CA LEU A 24 2.84 5.33 -12.56
C LEU A 24 2.10 5.64 -13.89
N LEU A 25 0.77 5.54 -13.91
CA LEU A 25 -0.02 5.93 -15.08
C LEU A 25 0.06 7.44 -15.37
N LYS A 26 0.12 8.28 -14.33
CA LYS A 26 0.32 9.74 -14.50
C LYS A 26 1.70 10.07 -15.08
N LEU A 27 2.70 9.24 -14.80
CA LEU A 27 4.04 9.33 -15.42
C LEU A 27 4.08 8.81 -16.86
N GLY A 28 2.94 8.38 -17.43
CA GLY A 28 2.82 8.03 -18.84
C GLY A 28 2.99 6.54 -19.15
N LEU A 29 3.20 5.68 -18.15
CA LEU A 29 3.29 4.24 -18.37
C LEU A 29 1.93 3.66 -18.77
N SER A 30 1.93 2.65 -19.63
CA SER A 30 0.75 1.86 -19.97
C SER A 30 0.37 0.89 -18.84
N GLN A 31 -0.88 0.41 -18.82
CA GLN A 31 -1.31 -0.61 -17.85
C GLN A 31 -0.48 -1.90 -17.94
N LYS A 32 0.07 -2.21 -19.13
CA LYS A 32 0.94 -3.37 -19.33
C LYS A 32 2.27 -3.14 -18.63
N GLU A 33 2.94 -2.02 -18.86
CA GLU A 33 4.21 -1.68 -18.20
C GLU A 33 4.05 -1.60 -16.69
N VAL A 34 2.95 -1.01 -16.20
CA VAL A 34 2.65 -0.98 -14.75
C VAL A 34 2.51 -2.40 -14.19
N SER A 35 1.85 -3.30 -14.91
CA SER A 35 1.67 -4.69 -14.46
C SER A 35 3.00 -5.45 -14.37
N GLU A 36 3.88 -5.24 -15.35
CA GLU A 36 5.22 -5.83 -15.41
C GLU A 36 6.09 -5.30 -14.28
N ARG A 37 6.14 -3.96 -14.09
CA ARG A 37 6.98 -3.33 -13.07
C ARG A 37 6.52 -3.60 -11.64
N LEU A 38 5.22 -3.75 -11.40
CA LEU A 38 4.68 -4.09 -10.08
C LEU A 38 4.61 -5.60 -9.82
N GLY A 39 4.92 -6.45 -10.80
CA GLY A 39 4.77 -7.91 -10.74
C GLY A 39 3.36 -8.36 -10.36
N ILE A 40 2.34 -7.71 -10.93
CA ILE A 40 0.93 -8.07 -10.75
C ILE A 40 0.27 -8.28 -12.11
N THR A 41 -0.91 -8.89 -12.13
CA THR A 41 -1.62 -9.08 -13.41
C THR A 41 -2.15 -7.74 -13.95
N GLN A 42 -2.22 -7.61 -15.28
CA GLN A 42 -2.87 -6.47 -15.92
C GLN A 42 -4.35 -6.35 -15.49
N ALA A 43 -5.02 -7.46 -15.18
CA ALA A 43 -6.36 -7.46 -14.60
C ALA A 43 -6.41 -6.77 -13.23
N ALA A 44 -5.40 -6.98 -12.37
CA ALA A 44 -5.29 -6.29 -11.08
C ALA A 44 -5.09 -4.78 -11.29
N VAL A 45 -4.24 -4.38 -12.24
CA VAL A 45 -4.08 -2.96 -12.63
C VAL A 45 -5.41 -2.36 -13.07
N SER A 46 -6.16 -3.06 -13.94
CA SER A 46 -7.48 -2.60 -14.40
C SER A 46 -8.47 -2.44 -13.24
N GLN A 47 -8.43 -3.32 -12.24
CA GLN A 47 -9.26 -3.19 -11.03
C GLN A 47 -8.90 -1.94 -10.22
N TYR A 48 -7.61 -1.61 -10.07
CA TYR A 48 -7.18 -0.37 -9.42
C TYR A 48 -7.60 0.87 -10.23
N VAL A 49 -7.41 0.86 -11.55
CA VAL A 49 -7.83 1.96 -12.44
C VAL A 49 -9.33 2.23 -12.34
N LYS A 50 -10.15 1.17 -12.31
CA LYS A 50 -11.60 1.26 -12.15
C LYS A 50 -12.05 1.48 -10.70
N GLU A 51 -11.12 1.68 -9.79
CA GLU A 51 -11.36 1.90 -8.36
C GLU A 51 -12.16 0.79 -7.67
N LYS A 52 -12.19 -0.41 -8.26
CA LYS A 52 -12.85 -1.59 -7.69
C LYS A 52 -12.04 -2.24 -6.57
N ARG A 53 -10.80 -1.80 -6.38
CA ARG A 53 -9.85 -2.32 -5.38
C ARG A 53 -8.95 -1.18 -4.90
N GLY A 54 -8.55 -1.21 -3.62
CA GLY A 54 -7.48 -0.39 -3.06
C GLY A 54 -7.82 1.08 -2.77
N LYS A 55 -9.02 1.58 -3.08
CA LYS A 55 -9.46 2.93 -2.69
C LYS A 55 -10.06 2.95 -1.27
N THR A 56 -9.38 2.34 -0.30
CA THR A 56 -9.94 2.11 1.05
C THR A 56 -9.23 2.87 2.16
N MET A 57 -8.00 3.36 1.95
CA MET A 57 -7.25 4.10 2.94
C MET A 57 -6.82 5.49 2.43
N LYS A 58 -6.70 6.43 3.35
CA LYS A 58 -6.04 7.72 3.13
C LYS A 58 -4.76 7.72 3.96
N PHE A 59 -3.62 7.70 3.28
CA PHE A 59 -2.33 7.69 3.95
C PHE A 59 -1.99 9.08 4.54
N LYS A 60 -1.24 9.10 5.64
CA LYS A 60 -0.56 10.31 6.14
C LYS A 60 0.57 10.71 5.19
N GLU A 61 1.04 11.95 5.30
CA GLU A 61 2.01 12.51 4.33
C GLU A 61 3.31 11.72 4.31
N GLU A 62 3.79 11.23 5.45
CA GLU A 62 5.04 10.46 5.49
C GLU A 62 4.93 9.17 4.66
N ALA A 63 3.80 8.47 4.74
CA ALA A 63 3.54 7.25 3.97
C ALA A 63 3.32 7.57 2.49
N LYS A 64 2.59 8.66 2.17
CA LYS A 64 2.45 9.14 0.79
C LYS A 64 3.80 9.47 0.16
N ASP A 65 4.69 10.13 0.89
CA ASP A 65 6.01 10.49 0.39
C ASP A 65 6.87 9.25 0.13
N ALA A 66 6.78 8.24 0.99
CA ALA A 66 7.44 6.95 0.76
C ALA A 66 6.90 6.23 -0.48
N ILE A 67 5.58 6.27 -0.70
CA ILE A 67 4.94 5.74 -1.92
C ILE A 67 5.40 6.51 -3.16
N ARG A 68 5.41 7.86 -3.13
CA ARG A 68 5.85 8.69 -4.27
C ARG A 68 7.31 8.43 -4.64
N ARG A 69 8.21 8.33 -3.65
CA ARG A 69 9.61 7.94 -3.88
C ARG A 69 9.69 6.58 -4.55
N LEU A 70 8.93 5.59 -4.06
CA LEU A 70 8.87 4.27 -4.67
C LEU A 70 8.33 4.31 -6.10
N THR A 71 7.30 5.12 -6.39
CA THR A 71 6.78 5.32 -7.75
C THR A 71 7.87 5.80 -8.70
N ASN A 72 8.61 6.85 -8.33
CA ASN A 72 9.65 7.43 -9.19
C ASN A 72 10.74 6.41 -9.50
N ASP A 73 11.24 5.73 -8.48
CA ASP A 73 12.29 4.72 -8.66
C ASP A 73 11.79 3.54 -9.53
N ILE A 74 10.53 3.12 -9.37
CA ILE A 74 9.93 2.10 -10.24
C ILE A 74 9.87 2.60 -11.70
N ALA A 75 9.52 3.87 -11.92
CA ALA A 75 9.42 4.44 -13.25
C ALA A 75 10.78 4.56 -13.96
N GLU A 76 11.84 4.88 -13.22
CA GLU A 76 13.20 5.04 -13.73
C GLU A 76 13.89 3.69 -13.97
N ASP A 77 14.01 2.86 -12.94
CA ASP A 77 14.92 1.69 -12.98
C ASP A 77 14.24 0.38 -13.41
N GLY A 78 12.91 0.30 -13.30
CA GLY A 78 12.16 -0.94 -13.59
C GLY A 78 12.54 -2.14 -12.71
N ALA A 79 13.34 -1.90 -11.66
CA ALA A 79 13.92 -2.94 -10.83
C ALA A 79 12.85 -3.58 -9.92
N PHE A 80 12.53 -4.83 -10.21
CA PHE A 80 11.62 -5.67 -9.44
C PHE A 80 12.23 -6.16 -8.11
N ASP A 81 13.55 -6.36 -8.07
CA ASP A 81 14.25 -7.09 -7.00
C ASP A 81 14.26 -6.37 -5.64
N ASP A 82 13.94 -5.07 -5.59
CA ASP A 82 13.85 -4.30 -4.34
C ASP A 82 12.42 -3.85 -3.99
N LEU A 83 11.41 -4.28 -4.75
CA LEU A 83 10.03 -3.84 -4.52
C LEU A 83 9.47 -4.37 -3.19
N ILE A 84 9.72 -5.66 -2.88
CA ILE A 84 9.19 -6.30 -1.68
C ILE A 84 9.74 -5.64 -0.39
N PRO A 85 11.06 -5.50 -0.20
CA PRO A 85 11.60 -4.83 0.99
C PRO A 85 11.05 -3.41 1.17
N ARG A 86 10.91 -2.65 0.09
CA ARG A 86 10.41 -1.28 0.13
C ARG A 86 8.93 -1.19 0.47
N LEU A 87 8.10 -2.08 -0.08
CA LEU A 87 6.69 -2.23 0.33
C LEU A 87 6.58 -2.59 1.82
N CYS A 88 7.41 -3.52 2.30
CA CYS A 88 7.43 -3.89 3.73
C CYS A 88 7.82 -2.69 4.61
N ARG A 89 8.81 -1.88 4.20
CA ARG A 89 9.18 -0.64 4.93
C ARG A 89 8.01 0.34 5.01
N ILE A 90 7.25 0.53 3.93
CA ILE A 90 6.05 1.37 3.93
C ILE A 90 5.01 0.80 4.91
N CYS A 91 4.78 -0.51 4.91
CA CYS A 91 3.88 -1.16 5.88
C CYS A 91 4.33 -0.94 7.33
N THR A 92 5.62 -1.10 7.63
CA THR A 92 6.21 -0.81 8.95
C THR A 92 5.97 0.64 9.35
N GLN A 93 6.18 1.58 8.43
CA GLN A 93 5.97 3.00 8.69
C GLN A 93 4.50 3.32 9.03
N ILE A 94 3.55 2.74 8.29
CA ILE A 94 2.09 2.85 8.54
C ILE A 94 1.70 2.28 9.91
N ARG A 95 2.42 1.27 10.40
CA ARG A 95 2.21 0.73 11.75
C ARG A 95 2.71 1.71 12.82
N ILE A 96 3.93 2.22 12.65
CA ILE A 96 4.57 3.14 13.60
C ILE A 96 3.80 4.47 13.68
N SER A 97 3.27 4.97 12.56
CA SER A 97 2.50 6.23 12.50
C SER A 97 1.09 6.13 13.10
N GLY A 98 0.68 4.94 13.55
CA GLY A 98 -0.65 4.67 14.10
C GLY A 98 -1.76 4.55 13.06
N GLU A 99 -1.49 4.72 11.76
CA GLU A 99 -2.50 4.61 10.70
C GLU A 99 -3.16 3.23 10.66
N LEU A 100 -2.39 2.15 10.92
CA LEU A 100 -2.98 0.81 11.03
C LEU A 100 -3.93 0.68 12.24
N CYS A 101 -3.66 1.39 13.34
CA CYS A 101 -4.51 1.40 14.52
C CYS A 101 -5.82 2.16 14.26
N GLU A 102 -5.74 3.29 13.57
CA GLU A 102 -6.91 4.04 13.10
C GLU A 102 -7.81 3.17 12.20
N LEU A 103 -7.21 2.45 11.25
CA LEU A 103 -7.93 1.48 10.43
C LEU A 103 -8.56 0.37 11.28
N HIS A 104 -7.81 -0.22 12.21
CA HIS A 104 -8.29 -1.33 13.05
C HIS A 104 -9.52 -0.93 13.85
N LYS A 105 -9.47 0.23 14.52
CA LYS A 105 -10.60 0.81 15.29
C LYS A 105 -11.83 1.10 14.42
N GLY A 106 -11.63 1.38 13.13
CA GLY A 106 -12.72 1.57 12.17
C GLY A 106 -13.33 0.28 11.61
N GLN A 107 -12.71 -0.89 11.82
CA GLN A 107 -13.19 -2.18 11.28
C GLN A 107 -13.74 -3.12 12.35
N GLU A 108 -13.31 -2.99 13.61
CA GLU A 108 -13.71 -3.86 14.72
C GLU A 108 -13.91 -3.05 16.01
N VAL A 109 -14.62 -3.64 16.99
CA VAL A 109 -14.65 -3.11 18.35
C VAL A 109 -13.33 -3.47 19.04
N VAL A 110 -12.54 -2.46 19.37
CA VAL A 110 -11.20 -2.60 19.95
C VAL A 110 -11.15 -1.87 21.30
N GLN A 111 -10.42 -2.41 22.28
CA GLN A 111 -10.17 -1.75 23.57
C GLN A 111 -9.40 -0.43 23.38
N GLU A 112 -9.63 0.54 24.27
CA GLU A 112 -9.04 1.89 24.15
C GLU A 112 -7.51 1.87 24.19
N ASP A 113 -6.93 0.99 25.00
CA ASP A 113 -5.49 0.82 25.25
C ASP A 113 -4.82 -0.23 24.35
N CYS A 114 -5.48 -0.64 23.27
CA CYS A 114 -4.92 -1.61 22.33
C CYS A 114 -3.66 -1.08 21.61
N ASP A 115 -2.58 -1.84 21.71
CA ASP A 115 -1.26 -1.55 21.14
C ASP A 115 -0.70 -2.71 20.30
N VAL A 116 -1.53 -3.71 19.97
CA VAL A 116 -1.11 -4.95 19.27
C VAL A 116 -0.43 -4.65 17.94
N CYS A 117 -0.90 -3.63 17.21
CA CYS A 117 -0.28 -3.19 15.95
C CYS A 117 1.16 -2.69 16.12
N LEU A 118 1.55 -2.23 17.31
CA LEU A 118 2.88 -1.73 17.64
C LEU A 118 3.76 -2.81 18.30
N ARG A 119 3.21 -3.64 19.21
CA ARG A 119 3.97 -4.69 19.91
C ARG A 119 4.48 -5.84 19.04
N THR A 120 3.97 -5.97 17.82
CA THR A 120 4.26 -7.08 16.90
C THR A 120 5.11 -6.62 15.69
N LEU A 121 5.87 -5.54 15.86
CA LEU A 121 6.78 -4.97 14.87
C LEU A 121 8.13 -5.70 14.86
#